data_AF-A0A1A9BJG5-F1
#
_entry.id   AF-A0A1A9BJG5-F1
#
_cell.length_a   1.000
_cell.length_b   1.000
_cell.length_c   1.000
_cell.angle_alpha   90.00
_cell.angle_beta   90.00
_cell.angle_gamma   90.00
#
_symmetry.space_group_name_H-M   'P 1'
#
loop_
_entity.id
_entity.type
_entity.pdbx_description
1 polymer ?
#
loop_
_entity_poly.entity_id
_entity_poly.type
_entity_poly.pdbx_seq_one_letter_code
_entity_poly.pdbx_strand_id
1 'polypeptide(L)'
;MEMTDVTKVSDSWGCMLSTHRYRWDEREEPVRQNVTFADQAATSRSTLAGAGEAEPPRTVEIASTEALVAASLLRELSARLRHGVSTGAVSPDAAELADVTDDLVGRLYSATGMRG
;
A
#
# COMPACT_ATOMS: atom_id res chain seq x y z
N MET A 1 -24.71 26.14 12.88
CA MET A 1 -24.40 26.23 11.44
C MET A 1 -23.44 25.07 11.17
N GLU A 2 -24.00 23.88 10.99
CA GLU A 2 -23.21 22.66 10.77
C GLU A 2 -22.73 22.65 9.32
N MET A 3 -21.41 22.51 9.14
CA MET A 3 -20.82 22.20 7.85
C MET A 3 -21.20 20.76 7.51
N THR A 4 -22.19 20.61 6.63
CA THR A 4 -22.43 19.37 5.92
C THR A 4 -21.26 19.13 4.98
N ASP A 5 -20.36 18.23 5.37
CA ASP A 5 -19.33 17.72 4.48
C ASP A 5 -20.02 16.81 3.46
N VAL A 6 -20.39 17.38 2.33
CA VAL A 6 -21.03 16.66 1.23
C VAL A 6 -19.94 15.97 0.42
N THR A 7 -19.68 14.70 0.72
CA THR A 7 -18.83 13.86 -0.12
C THR A 7 -19.55 13.57 -1.43
N LYS A 8 -19.27 14.39 -2.44
CA LYS A 8 -19.76 14.20 -3.81
C LYS A 8 -19.00 13.03 -4.43
N VAL A 9 -19.55 11.82 -4.34
CA VAL A 9 -19.07 10.67 -5.13
C VAL A 9 -19.44 10.96 -6.57
N SER A 10 -18.46 11.31 -7.41
CA SER A 10 -18.71 11.41 -8.85
C SER A 10 -18.92 10.01 -9.39
N ASP A 11 -20.11 9.78 -9.96
CA ASP A 11 -20.53 8.59 -10.70
C ASP A 11 -19.74 8.41 -12.01
N SER A 12 -18.42 8.25 -11.90
CA SER A 12 -17.56 7.78 -12.97
C SER A 12 -17.20 6.34 -12.63
N TRP A 13 -17.83 5.41 -13.34
CA TRP A 13 -17.60 3.97 -13.28
C TRP A 13 -16.16 3.53 -13.66
N GLY A 14 -15.21 4.47 -13.78
CA GLY A 14 -13.81 4.25 -14.15
C GLY A 14 -12.83 4.16 -12.98
N CYS A 15 -13.27 3.99 -11.73
CA CYS A 15 -12.36 3.75 -10.59
C CYS A 15 -12.99 2.69 -9.66
N MET A 16 -13.01 1.43 -10.10
CA MET A 16 -13.73 0.35 -9.39
C MET A 16 -13.07 -0.12 -8.09
N LEU A 17 -11.88 0.35 -7.73
CA LEU A 17 -11.15 -0.16 -6.57
C LEU A 17 -10.47 0.99 -5.82
N SER A 18 -11.23 1.68 -4.97
CA SER A 18 -10.68 2.35 -3.77
C SER A 18 -10.64 1.29 -2.66
N THR A 19 -9.47 1.03 -2.08
CA THR A 19 -9.33 0.08 -0.97
C THR A 19 -9.99 0.62 0.29
N HIS A 20 -11.25 0.25 0.54
CA HIS A 20 -11.87 0.47 1.84
C HIS A 20 -11.09 -0.34 2.91
N ARG A 21 -10.54 0.33 3.93
CA ARG A 21 -10.04 -0.35 5.14
C ARG A 21 -10.98 -0.05 6.31
N TYR A 22 -11.13 -1.06 7.16
CA TYR A 22 -11.70 -0.89 8.48
C TYR A 22 -10.56 -0.49 9.43
N ARG A 23 -10.70 0.67 10.08
CA ARG A 23 -9.89 1.06 11.23
C ARG A 23 -10.68 0.68 12.47
N TRP A 24 -10.03 0.03 13.42
CA TRP A 24 -10.66 -0.26 14.71
C TRP A 24 -10.60 1.01 15.55
N ASP A 25 -11.74 1.46 16.09
CA ASP A 25 -11.78 2.61 17.00
C ASP A 25 -11.32 2.21 18.42
N GLU A 26 -11.32 3.16 19.35
CA GLU A 26 -10.97 2.93 20.76
C GLU A 26 -11.88 1.92 21.48
N ARG A 27 -12.99 1.52 20.85
CA ARG A 27 -13.96 0.54 21.33
C ARG A 27 -13.87 -0.80 20.58
N GLU A 28 -12.84 -0.97 19.74
CA GLU A 28 -12.68 -2.13 18.85
C GLU A 28 -13.87 -2.32 17.90
N GLU A 29 -14.49 -1.23 17.44
CA GLU A 29 -15.49 -1.28 16.37
C GLU A 29 -14.85 -0.96 15.00
N PRO A 30 -15.19 -1.71 13.94
CA PRO A 30 -14.63 -1.47 12.61
C PRO A 30 -15.25 -0.22 11.98
N VAL A 31 -14.56 0.91 12.07
CA VAL A 31 -14.92 2.16 11.40
C VAL A 31 -14.41 2.14 9.96
N ARG A 32 -15.33 2.27 9.00
CA ARG A 32 -15.00 2.36 7.57
C ARG A 32 -14.29 3.70 7.31
N GLN A 33 -13.00 3.66 7.01
CA GLN A 33 -12.26 4.82 6.50
C GLN A 33 -12.00 4.64 5.00
N ASN A 34 -12.24 5.71 4.25
CA ASN A 34 -11.78 5.80 2.87
C ASN A 34 -10.30 6.17 2.93
N VAL A 35 -9.43 5.19 2.71
CA VAL A 35 -7.98 5.38 2.62
C VAL A 35 -7.60 5.26 1.15
N THR A 36 -6.96 6.29 0.61
CA THR A 36 -6.49 6.28 -0.78
C THR A 36 -5.23 5.42 -0.91
N PHE A 37 -4.83 5.08 -2.14
CA PHE A 37 -3.56 4.36 -2.35
C PHE A 37 -2.37 5.25 -1.99
N ALA A 38 -2.48 6.56 -2.26
CA ALA A 38 -1.47 7.54 -1.84
C ALA A 38 -1.31 7.59 -0.31
N ASP A 39 -2.40 7.61 0.45
CA ASP A 39 -2.35 7.60 1.93
C ASP A 39 -1.67 6.32 2.45
N GLN A 40 -1.99 5.19 1.83
CA GLN A 40 -1.35 3.92 2.15
C GLN A 40 0.15 3.96 1.82
N ALA A 41 0.52 4.44 0.64
CA ALA A 41 1.91 4.57 0.23
C ALA A 41 2.69 5.49 1.18
N ALA A 42 2.12 6.64 1.56
CA ALA A 42 2.70 7.56 2.53
C ALA A 42 2.94 6.89 3.89
N THR A 43 1.94 6.15 4.39
CA THR A 43 2.05 5.39 5.64
C THR A 43 3.17 4.35 5.55
N SER A 44 3.21 3.56 4.48
CA SER A 44 4.24 2.54 4.27
C SER A 44 5.64 3.15 4.17
N ARG A 45 5.82 4.27 3.46
CA ARG A 45 7.09 4.99 3.39
C ARG A 45 7.53 5.49 4.77
N SER A 46 6.60 6.05 5.55
CA SER A 46 6.88 6.49 6.93
C SER A 46 7.36 5.33 7.80
N THR A 47 6.67 4.19 7.76
CA THR A 47 7.07 2.98 8.49
C THR A 47 8.45 2.49 8.04
N LEU A 48 8.71 2.46 6.73
CA LEU A 48 9.98 2.01 6.17
C LEU A 48 11.16 2.97 6.44
N ALA A 49 10.86 4.22 6.78
CA ALA A 49 11.82 5.22 7.24
C ALA A 49 12.04 5.17 8.76
N GLY A 50 11.31 4.30 9.48
CA GLY A 50 11.38 4.18 10.93
C GLY A 50 10.66 5.30 11.69
N ALA A 51 9.73 6.02 11.05
CA ALA A 51 8.95 7.08 11.69
C ALA A 51 7.65 6.52 12.32
N GLY A 52 7.48 6.75 13.64
CA GLY A 52 6.29 6.41 14.43
C GLY A 52 6.59 5.68 15.75
N GLU A 53 5.57 5.48 16.60
CA GLU A 53 5.61 4.55 17.75
C GLU A 53 5.48 3.09 17.27
N ALA A 54 6.28 2.70 16.28
CA ALA A 54 6.35 1.30 15.89
C ALA A 54 7.00 0.53 17.04
N GLU A 55 6.42 -0.63 17.41
CA GLU A 55 7.11 -1.58 18.28
C GLU A 55 8.56 -1.76 17.79
N PRO A 56 9.52 -1.93 18.71
CA PRO A 56 10.91 -2.13 18.33
C PRO A 56 10.99 -3.22 17.26
N PRO A 57 11.78 -3.03 16.19
CA PRO A 57 11.78 -3.92 15.04
C PRO A 57 12.04 -5.34 15.54
N ARG A 58 11.02 -6.20 15.41
CA ARG A 58 11.18 -7.61 15.69
C ARG A 58 12.15 -8.14 14.64
N THR A 59 13.30 -8.61 15.06
CA THR A 59 14.25 -9.25 14.16
C THR A 59 13.59 -10.53 13.66
N VAL A 60 13.24 -10.55 12.38
CA VAL A 60 12.71 -11.74 11.70
C VAL A 60 13.79 -12.27 10.77
N GLU A 61 14.12 -13.55 10.93
CA GLU A 61 14.94 -14.25 9.95
C GLU A 61 14.03 -14.71 8.81
N ILE A 62 14.42 -14.41 7.57
CA ILE A 62 13.70 -14.80 6.37
C ILE A 62 14.66 -15.62 5.52
N ALA A 63 14.23 -16.81 5.08
CA ALA A 63 15.05 -17.62 4.19
C ALA A 63 15.18 -16.93 2.81
N SER A 64 16.32 -17.10 2.13
CA SER A 64 16.55 -16.46 0.82
C SER A 64 15.47 -16.82 -0.21
N THR A 65 14.94 -18.03 -0.15
CA THR A 65 13.82 -18.49 -0.99
C THR A 65 12.52 -17.76 -0.71
N GLU A 66 12.21 -17.49 0.57
CA GLU A 66 11.01 -16.74 0.97
C GLU A 66 11.10 -15.28 0.52
N ALA A 67 12.28 -14.66 0.68
CA ALA A 67 12.54 -13.32 0.18
C ALA A 67 12.40 -13.23 -1.35
N LEU A 68 12.87 -14.25 -2.08
CA LEU A 68 12.69 -14.37 -3.54
C LEU A 68 11.22 -14.46 -3.95
N VAL A 69 10.45 -15.30 -3.26
CA VAL A 69 9.00 -15.46 -3.52
C VAL A 69 8.27 -14.15 -3.22
N ALA A 70 8.55 -13.52 -2.07
CA ALA A 70 7.97 -12.25 -1.69
C ALA A 70 8.29 -11.14 -2.72
N ALA A 71 9.55 -11.04 -3.15
CA ALA A 71 9.97 -10.09 -4.17
C ALA A 71 9.24 -10.31 -5.50
N SER A 72 9.07 -11.58 -5.92
CA SER A 72 8.36 -11.92 -7.15
C SER A 72 6.88 -11.53 -7.11
N LEU A 73 6.22 -11.79 -5.97
CA LEU A 73 4.82 -11.40 -5.75
C LEU A 73 4.64 -9.88 -5.72
N LEU A 74 5.56 -9.16 -5.08
CA LEU A 74 5.54 -7.69 -5.03
C LEU A 74 5.76 -7.06 -6.41
N ARG A 75 6.66 -7.63 -7.22
CA ARG A 75 6.88 -7.17 -8.61
C ARG A 75 5.64 -7.37 -9.47
N GLU A 76 4.99 -8.52 -9.34
CA GLU A 76 3.74 -8.80 -10.04
C GLU A 76 2.61 -7.85 -9.58
N LEU A 77 2.53 -7.55 -8.28
CA LEU A 77 1.59 -6.57 -7.75
C LEU A 77 1.84 -5.17 -8.34
N SER A 78 3.09 -4.70 -8.34
CA SER A 78 3.49 -3.43 -8.97
C SER A 78 3.04 -3.38 -10.44
N ALA A 79 3.32 -4.43 -11.21
CA ALA A 79 2.93 -4.54 -12.60
C ALA A 79 1.40 -4.45 -12.79
N ARG A 80 0.62 -5.16 -11.96
CA ARG A 80 -0.85 -5.11 -12.00
C ARG A 80 -1.41 -3.76 -11.62
N LEU A 81 -0.85 -3.09 -10.61
CA LEU A 81 -1.26 -1.73 -10.22
C LEU A 81 -1.04 -0.75 -11.37
N ARG A 82 0.17 -0.75 -11.96
CA ARG A 82 0.50 0.10 -13.11
C ARG A 82 -0.39 -0.19 -14.33
N HIS A 83 -0.62 -1.48 -14.63
CA HIS A 83 -1.51 -1.87 -15.72
C HIS A 83 -2.95 -1.40 -15.46
N GLY A 84 -3.45 -1.57 -14.25
CA GLY A 84 -4.77 -1.11 -13.86
C GLY A 84 -4.90 0.42 -13.94
N VAL A 85 -3.86 1.18 -13.60
CA VAL A 85 -3.83 2.65 -13.76
C VAL A 85 -3.91 2.99 -15.25
N SER A 86 -3.11 2.33 -16.10
CA SER A 86 -3.08 2.59 -17.54
C SER A 86 -4.39 2.29 -18.26
N THR A 87 -5.18 1.36 -17.73
CA THR A 87 -6.49 0.96 -18.29
C THR A 87 -7.67 1.68 -17.63
N GLY A 88 -7.42 2.52 -16.62
CA GLY A 88 -8.48 3.16 -15.84
C GLY A 88 -9.31 2.16 -15.03
N ALA A 89 -8.75 1.01 -14.66
CA ALA A 89 -9.40 0.03 -13.81
C ALA A 89 -9.25 0.35 -12.31
N VAL A 90 -8.13 0.99 -11.94
CA VAL A 90 -7.83 1.50 -10.59
C VAL A 90 -7.55 2.99 -10.62
N SER A 91 -7.70 3.62 -9.46
CA SER A 91 -7.41 5.03 -9.27
C SER A 91 -5.96 5.37 -9.65
N PRO A 92 -5.69 6.54 -10.28
CA PRO A 92 -4.35 6.92 -10.73
C PRO A 92 -3.28 6.97 -9.62
N ASP A 93 -3.70 7.26 -8.39
CA ASP A 93 -2.82 7.30 -7.20
C ASP A 93 -2.30 5.91 -6.78
N ALA A 94 -2.82 4.83 -7.35
CA ALA A 94 -2.29 3.47 -7.17
C ALA A 94 -0.83 3.32 -7.68
N ALA A 95 -0.38 4.23 -8.55
CA ALA A 95 1.02 4.29 -8.97
C ALA A 95 1.98 4.51 -7.78
N GLU A 96 1.56 5.26 -6.77
CA GLU A 96 2.40 5.49 -5.58
C GLU A 96 2.63 4.22 -4.77
N LEU A 97 1.62 3.36 -4.68
CA LEU A 97 1.75 2.07 -4.01
C LEU A 97 2.62 1.11 -4.83
N ALA A 98 2.55 1.18 -6.16
CA ALA A 98 3.43 0.41 -7.05
C ALA A 98 4.91 0.77 -6.81
N ASP A 99 5.23 2.06 -6.64
CA ASP A 99 6.59 2.50 -6.33
C ASP A 99 7.07 1.95 -4.96
N VAL A 100 6.20 1.95 -3.94
CA VAL A 100 6.53 1.35 -2.63
C VAL A 100 6.79 -0.15 -2.75
N THR A 101 6.01 -0.86 -3.57
CA THR A 101 6.26 -2.28 -3.79
C THR A 101 7.58 -2.53 -4.52
N ASP A 102 7.98 -1.69 -5.47
CA ASP A 102 9.28 -1.78 -6.15
C ASP A 102 10.45 -1.51 -5.19
N ASP A 103 10.31 -0.53 -4.29
CA ASP A 103 11.30 -0.25 -3.24
C ASP A 103 11.49 -1.47 -2.31
N LEU A 104 10.40 -2.13 -1.92
CA LEU A 104 10.45 -3.33 -1.08
C LEU A 104 11.14 -4.49 -1.80
N VAL A 105 10.91 -4.67 -3.11
CA VAL A 105 11.63 -5.66 -3.93
C VAL A 105 13.13 -5.40 -3.88
N GLY A 106 13.55 -4.14 -4.08
CA GLY A 106 14.96 -3.76 -4.01
C GLY A 106 15.60 -4.06 -2.65
N ARG A 107 14.85 -3.82 -1.56
CA ARG A 107 15.30 -4.15 -0.19
C ARG A 107 15.44 -5.66 0.03
N LEU A 108 14.50 -6.47 -0.46
CA LEU A 108 14.55 -7.94 -0.34
C LEU A 108 15.73 -8.55 -1.11
N TYR A 109 16.00 -8.06 -2.33
CA TYR A 109 17.18 -8.49 -3.09
C TYR A 109 18.48 -8.10 -2.40
N SER A 110 18.56 -6.86 -1.89
CA SER A 110 19.73 -6.40 -1.15
C SER A 110 20.00 -7.24 0.11
N ALA A 111 18.95 -7.57 0.87
CA ALA A 111 19.05 -8.37 2.10
C ALA A 111 19.49 -9.82 1.85
N THR A 112 19.23 -10.36 0.66
CA THR A 112 19.60 -11.73 0.27
C THR A 112 20.93 -11.80 -0.48
N GLY A 113 21.62 -10.67 -0.67
CA GLY A 113 22.87 -10.61 -1.43
C GLY A 113 22.68 -10.80 -2.95
N MET A 114 21.44 -10.71 -3.44
CA MET A 114 21.14 -10.79 -4.87
C MET A 114 21.09 -9.39 -5.47
N ARG A 115 21.52 -9.25 -6.73
CA ARG A 115 21.29 -8.03 -7.51
C ARG A 115 20.10 -8.30 -8.43
N GLY A 116 19.04 -7.50 -8.27
CA GLY A 116 17.86 -7.51 -9.13
C GLY A 116 18.01 -6.66 -10.38
#